data_AF-A0A943P1D1-F1
#
_entry.id   AF-A0A943P1D1-F1
#
_cell.length_a   1.000
_cell.length_b   1.000
_cell.length_c   1.000
_cell.angle_alpha   90.00
_cell.angle_beta   90.00
_cell.angle_gamma   90.00
#
_symmetry.space_group_name_H-M   'P 1'
#
loop_
_entity.id
_entity.type
_entity.pdbx_description
1 polymer ?
#
loop_
_entity_poly.entity_id
_entity_poly.type
_entity_poly.pdbx_seq_one_letter_code
_entity_poly.pdbx_strand_id
1 'polypeptide(L)'
;RLSEDEEVQRLYYLRRKAQLDHDWMMYCMKQEGLEAGRLEGIETGRLEGEMRLGKLILRLTEDGRHELIPKAASDPEFRQNLLKEYGLI
;
A
#
# COMPACT_ATOMS: atom_id res chain seq x y z
N ARG A 1 11.88 -40.02 36.91
CA ARG A 1 11.14 -40.57 35.74
C ARG A 1 9.75 -39.97 35.86
N LEU A 2 9.32 -39.18 34.89
CA LEU A 2 7.97 -38.60 34.91
C LEU A 2 6.95 -39.76 34.84
N SER A 3 5.76 -39.57 35.41
CA SER A 3 4.69 -40.54 35.20
C SER A 3 4.22 -40.49 33.74
N GLU A 4 3.66 -41.58 33.23
CA GLU A 4 3.11 -41.62 31.86
C GLU A 4 2.07 -40.50 31.64
N ASP A 5 1.29 -40.18 32.67
CA ASP A 5 0.32 -39.07 32.65
C ASP A 5 0.98 -37.70 32.50
N GLU A 6 2.10 -37.44 33.19
CA GLU A 6 2.85 -36.18 33.07
C GLU A 6 3.47 -36.01 31.69
N GLU A 7 3.97 -37.10 31.08
CA GLU A 7 4.50 -37.09 29.73
C GLU A 7 3.41 -36.80 28.69
N VAL A 8 2.23 -37.40 28.83
CA VAL A 8 1.07 -37.13 27.96
C VAL A 8 0.61 -35.67 28.09
N GLN A 9 0.51 -35.13 29.31
CA GLN A 9 0.15 -33.73 29.53
C GLN A 9 1.18 -32.78 28.92
N ARG A 10 2.47 -33.10 29.05
CA ARG A 10 3.55 -32.32 28.45
C ARG A 10 3.47 -32.34 26.93
N LEU A 11 3.24 -33.50 26.31
CA LEU A 11 3.09 -33.62 24.86
C LEU A 11 1.88 -32.84 24.35
N TYR A 12 0.75 -32.92 25.07
CA TYR A 12 -0.44 -32.13 24.76
C TYR A 12 -0.15 -30.63 24.82
N TYR A 13 0.50 -30.18 25.89
CA TYR A 13 0.89 -28.77 26.05
C TYR A 13 1.81 -28.30 24.92
N LEU A 14 2.85 -29.08 24.60
CA LEU A 14 3.81 -28.74 23.54
C LEU A 14 3.12 -28.66 22.17
N ARG A 15 2.23 -29.61 21.86
CA ARG A 15 1.44 -29.60 20.62
C ARG A 15 0.56 -28.35 20.54
N ARG A 16 -0.16 -28.04 21.62
CA ARG A 16 -1.04 -26.86 21.68
C ARG A 16 -0.24 -25.56 21.56
N LYS A 17 0.91 -25.47 22.23
CA LYS A 17 1.80 -24.31 22.15
C LYS A 17 2.30 -24.11 20.72
N ALA A 18 2.77 -25.17 20.07
CA ALA A 18 3.25 -25.10 18.69
C ALA A 18 2.15 -24.62 17.72
N GLN A 19 0.90 -25.05 17.93
CA GLN A 19 -0.24 -24.56 17.14
C GLN A 19 -0.47 -23.07 17.34
N LEU A 20 -0.47 -22.60 18.59
CA LEU A 20 -0.65 -21.18 18.90
C LEU A 20 0.48 -20.31 18.35
N ASP A 21 1.73 -20.77 18.48
CA ASP A 21 2.90 -20.06 17.96
C ASP A 21 2.83 -19.97 16.43
N HIS A 22 2.41 -21.05 15.75
CA HIS A 22 2.19 -21.05 14.31
C HIS A 22 1.07 -20.09 13.89
N ASP A 23 -0.09 -20.16 14.54
CA ASP A 23 -1.24 -19.30 14.20
C ASP A 23 -0.91 -17.82 14.45
N TRP A 24 -0.18 -17.54 15.52
CA TRP A 24 0.32 -16.20 15.82
C TRP A 24 1.31 -15.71 14.75
N MET A 25 2.28 -16.55 14.36
CA MET A 25 3.21 -16.23 13.29
C MET A 25 2.49 -15.92 11.98
N MET A 26 1.52 -16.74 11.59
CA MET A 26 0.71 -16.53 10.39
C MET A 26 -0.11 -15.24 10.46
N TYR A 27 -0.65 -14.91 11.63
CA TYR A 27 -1.35 -13.64 11.86
C TYR A 27 -0.39 -12.45 11.69
N CYS A 28 0.76 -12.45 12.36
CA CYS A 28 1.76 -11.39 12.25
C CYS A 28 2.23 -11.19 10.82
N MET A 29 2.60 -12.26 10.11
CA MET A 29 3.03 -12.19 8.71
C MET A 29 1.96 -11.56 7.81
N LYS A 30 0.68 -11.89 8.03
CA LYS A 30 -0.41 -11.29 7.27
C LYS A 30 -0.54 -9.78 7.54
N GLN A 31 -0.43 -9.36 8.81
CA GLN A 31 -0.51 -7.95 9.17
C GLN A 31 0.67 -7.15 8.61
N GLU A 32 1.88 -7.69 8.72
CA GLU A 32 3.09 -7.08 8.16
C GLU A 32 3.00 -6.94 6.64
N GLY A 33 2.53 -7.98 5.95
CA GLY A 33 2.34 -7.92 4.50
C GLY A 33 1.29 -6.88 4.06
N LEU A 34 0.18 -6.75 4.80
CA LEU A 34 -0.83 -5.73 4.54
C LEU A 34 -0.29 -4.31 4.76
N GLU A 35 0.46 -4.11 5.84
CA GLU A 35 1.03 -2.79 6.15
C GLU A 35 2.14 -2.41 5.15
N ALA A 36 3.01 -3.34 4.80
CA ALA A 36 4.03 -3.14 3.78
C ALA A 36 3.39 -2.77 2.43
N GLY A 37 2.38 -3.52 1.98
CA GLY A 37 1.67 -3.23 0.73
C GLY A 37 0.94 -1.88 0.76
N ARG A 38 0.38 -1.49 1.91
CA ARG A 38 -0.25 -0.17 2.09
C ARG A 38 0.77 0.96 1.96
N LEU A 39 1.93 0.83 2.61
CA LEU A 39 3.00 1.83 2.56
C LEU A 39 3.58 1.94 1.15
N GLU A 40 3.87 0.81 0.50
CA GLU A 40 4.37 0.78 -0.88
C GLU A 40 3.35 1.38 -1.87
N GLY A 41 2.07 1.07 -1.71
CA GLY A 41 1.01 1.62 -2.55
C GLY A 41 0.86 3.14 -2.39
N ILE A 42 0.99 3.66 -1.17
CA ILE A 42 0.97 5.11 -0.91
C ILE A 42 2.17 5.79 -1.56
N GLU A 43 3.38 5.25 -1.37
CA GLU A 43 4.58 5.87 -1.92
C GLU A 43 4.59 5.82 -3.45
N THR A 44 4.22 4.68 -4.04
CA THR A 44 4.09 4.53 -5.49
C THR A 44 3.03 5.48 -6.04
N GLY A 45 1.86 5.55 -5.41
CA GLY A 45 0.78 6.46 -5.82
C GLY A 45 1.17 7.93 -5.73
N ARG A 46 1.95 8.31 -4.69
CA ARG A 46 2.48 9.68 -4.53
C ARG A 46 3.45 10.02 -5.67
N LEU A 47 4.43 9.17 -5.93
CA LEU A 47 5.41 9.37 -7.01
C LEU A 47 4.76 9.42 -8.38
N GLU A 48 3.82 8.51 -8.67
CA GLU A 48 3.06 8.54 -9.91
C GLU A 48 2.23 9.82 -10.06
N GLY A 49 1.56 10.25 -8.99
CA GLY A 49 0.80 11.49 -8.95
C GLY A 49 1.67 12.72 -9.25
N GLU A 50 2.84 12.81 -8.61
CA GLU A 50 3.82 13.88 -8.83
C GLU A 50 4.33 13.89 -10.28
N MET A 51 4.67 12.72 -10.84
CA MET A 51 5.10 12.60 -12.23
C MET A 51 4.01 13.02 -13.23
N ARG A 52 2.76 12.59 -13.00
CA ARG A 52 1.62 12.95 -13.86
C ARG A 52 1.35 14.45 -13.82
N LEU A 53 1.38 15.05 -12.62
CA LEU A 53 1.21 16.50 -12.47
C LEU A 53 2.34 17.28 -13.14
N GLY A 54 3.59 16.86 -12.96
CA GLY A 54 4.75 17.48 -13.62
C GLY A 54 4.65 17.45 -15.15
N LYS A 55 4.29 16.29 -15.72
CA LYS A 55 4.04 16.15 -17.16
C LYS A 55 2.91 17.06 -17.63
N LEU A 56 1.82 17.16 -16.87
CA LEU A 56 0.71 18.04 -17.19
C LEU A 56 1.14 19.52 -17.23
N ILE A 57 1.92 19.97 -16.25
CA ILE A 57 2.43 21.35 -16.21
C ILE A 57 3.32 21.65 -17.42
N LEU A 58 4.19 20.73 -17.79
CA LEU A 58 5.04 20.86 -18.98
C LEU A 58 4.19 20.97 -20.25
N ARG A 59 3.23 20.06 -20.44
CA ARG A 59 2.32 20.08 -21.59
C ARG A 59 1.51 21.37 -21.70
N LEU A 60 0.94 21.84 -20.59
CA LEU A 60 0.21 23.11 -20.57
C LEU A 60 1.10 24.29 -20.91
N THR A 61 2.36 24.27 -20.47
CA THR A 61 3.34 25.32 -20.78
C THR A 61 3.73 25.29 -22.26
N GLU A 62 4.02 24.11 -22.82
CA GLU A 62 4.35 23.89 -24.23
C GLU A 62 3.23 24.37 -25.16
N ASP A 63 1.97 24.11 -24.78
CA ASP A 63 0.78 24.52 -25.55
C ASP A 63 0.35 25.98 -25.30
N GLY A 64 1.07 26.71 -24.44
CA GLY A 64 0.75 28.09 -24.07
C GLY A 64 -0.48 28.26 -23.15
N ARG A 65 -1.06 27.17 -22.64
CA ARG A 65 -2.24 27.11 -21.75
C ARG A 65 -1.89 27.28 -20.26
N HIS A 66 -0.92 28.15 -19.98
CA HIS A 66 -0.36 28.37 -18.64
C HIS A 66 -1.40 28.92 -17.64
N GLU A 67 -2.44 29.61 -18.12
CA GLU A 67 -3.58 30.09 -17.34
C GLU A 67 -4.42 28.98 -16.71
N LEU A 68 -4.33 27.75 -17.24
CA LEU A 68 -5.06 26.60 -16.70
C LEU A 68 -4.34 25.95 -15.52
N ILE A 69 -3.05 26.22 -15.31
CA ILE A 69 -2.22 25.59 -14.26
C ILE A 69 -2.80 25.81 -12.86
N PRO A 70 -3.20 27.02 -12.43
CA PRO A 70 -3.76 27.23 -11.09
C PRO A 70 -5.04 26.43 -10.85
N LYS A 71 -5.89 26.31 -11.89
CA LYS A 71 -7.12 25.52 -11.81
C LYS A 71 -6.81 24.03 -11.78
N ALA A 72 -5.87 23.55 -12.59
CA ALA A 72 -5.42 22.16 -12.55
C ALA A 72 -4.78 21.78 -11.19
N ALA A 73 -4.13 22.73 -10.51
CA ALA A 73 -3.57 22.50 -9.19
C ALA A 73 -4.65 22.40 -8.10
N SER A 74 -5.68 23.24 -8.15
CA SER A 74 -6.70 23.36 -7.09
C SER A 74 -7.95 22.50 -7.30
N ASP A 75 -8.27 22.12 -8.54
CA ASP A 75 -9.48 21.39 -8.91
C ASP A 75 -9.13 19.98 -9.42
N PRO A 76 -9.38 18.92 -8.62
CA PRO A 76 -9.08 17.55 -9.00
C PRO A 76 -9.83 17.05 -10.23
N GLU A 77 -11.10 17.42 -10.41
CA GLU A 77 -11.91 16.96 -11.53
C GLU A 77 -11.44 17.61 -12.84
N PHE A 78 -11.17 18.91 -12.79
CA PHE A 78 -10.58 19.63 -13.91
C PHE A 78 -9.20 19.08 -14.28
N ARG A 79 -8.34 18.80 -13.28
CA ARG A 79 -7.06 18.13 -13.49
C ARG A 79 -7.22 16.78 -14.15
N GLN A 80 -8.18 15.96 -13.70
CA GLN A 80 -8.45 14.64 -14.28
C GLN A 80 -8.83 14.73 -15.76
N ASN A 81 -9.64 15.73 -16.12
CA ASN A 81 -10.05 15.95 -17.51
C ASN A 81 -8.86 16.34 -18.39
N LEU A 82 -7.99 17.24 -17.92
CA LEU A 82 -6.76 17.59 -18.64
C LEU A 82 -5.79 16.40 -18.75
N LEU A 83 -5.64 15.62 -17.68
CA LEU A 83 -4.81 14.42 -17.71
C LEU A 83 -5.30 13.43 -18.79
N LYS A 84 -6.63 13.26 -18.96
CA LYS A 84 -7.21 12.45 -20.06
C LYS A 84 -6.93 13.07 -21.42
N GLU A 85 -7.14 14.38 -21.55
CA GLU A 85 -6.91 15.12 -22.80
C GLU A 85 -5.48 14.92 -23.32
N TYR A 86 -4.49 14.94 -22.42
CA TYR A 86 -3.09 14.74 -22.74
C TYR A 86 -2.63 13.26 -22.75
N GLY A 87 -3.52 12.30 -22.50
CA GLY A 87 -3.18 10.87 -22.45
C GLY A 87 -2.21 10.51 -21.32
N LEU A 88 -2.31 11.21 -20.19
CA LEU A 88 -1.47 11.04 -19.00
C LEU A 88 -2.09 10.13 -17.94
N ILE A 89 -3.26 9.53 -18.24
CA ILE A 89 -3.94 8.50 -17.45
C ILE A 89 -4.57 7.44 -18.35
#